data_AF-A0A534U171-F1
#
_entry.id   AF-A0A534U171-F1
#
_cell.length_a   1.000
_cell.length_b   1.000
_cell.length_c   1.000
_cell.angle_alpha   90.00
_cell.angle_beta   90.00
_cell.angle_gamma   90.00
#
_symmetry.space_group_name_H-M   'P 1'
#
loop_
_entity.id
_entity.type
_entity.pdbx_description
1 polymer ?
#
loop_
_entity_poly.entity_id
_entity_poly.type
_entity_poly.pdbx_seq_one_letter_code
_entity_poly.pdbx_strand_id
1 'polypeptide(L)'
;MPAMDDQGNLYVPEPANAKLTKFSPPFPSSAADCDNPEHLVTTPPVKSRFFTGNTGGLAIPVSIVRVPHSKHWYVAGVVGPAIINEYDAKGAFVRNIVPANVPKNPLGMDVGHDGTLYYAELNLDPVTFDTRCGSVSMVRFDKHGQPQPPVTLGKNLLFPDGVTVVRSSRFAVNFKQLPPSPDLTPAECGGE
;
A
#
# COMPACT_ATOMS: atom_id res chain seq x y z
N MET A 1 -2.46 3.51 -2.53
CA MET A 1 -3.06 4.15 -1.33
C MET A 1 -2.08 5.13 -0.67
N PRO A 2 -2.55 6.24 -0.07
CA PRO A 2 -1.71 7.18 0.67
C PRO A 2 -1.48 6.72 2.13
N ALA A 3 -0.48 7.29 2.81
CA ALA A 3 -0.19 7.01 4.21
C ALA A 3 0.26 8.27 4.98
N MET A 4 0.15 8.24 6.32
CA MET A 4 0.63 9.32 7.19
C MET A 4 1.79 8.86 8.09
N ASP A 5 2.67 9.79 8.47
CA ASP A 5 3.67 9.58 9.52
C ASP A 5 3.23 10.13 10.88
N ASP A 6 4.05 9.91 11.93
CA ASP A 6 3.77 10.39 13.29
C ASP A 6 3.80 11.92 13.42
N GLN A 7 4.42 12.61 12.46
CA GLN A 7 4.44 14.07 12.40
C GLN A 7 3.20 14.62 11.67
N GLY A 8 2.29 13.75 11.23
CA GLY A 8 1.08 14.09 10.51
C GLY A 8 1.30 14.37 9.02
N ASN A 9 2.49 14.15 8.47
CA ASN A 9 2.71 14.35 7.04
C ASN A 9 1.97 13.28 6.23
N LEU A 10 1.29 13.70 5.16
CA LEU A 10 0.57 12.83 4.24
C LEU A 10 1.41 12.54 2.99
N TYR A 11 1.53 11.27 2.64
CA TYR A 11 2.31 10.75 1.55
C TYR A 11 1.37 10.19 0.47
N VAL A 12 1.39 10.79 -0.71
CA VAL A 12 0.45 10.49 -1.81
C VAL A 12 1.23 10.03 -3.04
N PRO A 13 1.07 8.76 -3.46
CA PRO A 13 1.54 8.31 -4.77
C PRO A 13 0.82 9.04 -5.90
N GLU A 14 1.57 9.54 -6.89
CA GLU A 14 1.03 10.14 -8.12
C GLU A 14 1.50 9.32 -9.33
N PRO A 15 0.83 8.20 -9.68
CA PRO A 15 1.28 7.26 -10.71
C PRO A 15 1.54 7.92 -12.07
N ALA A 16 0.62 8.79 -12.51
CA ALA A 16 0.73 9.51 -13.79
C ALA A 16 1.94 10.46 -13.87
N ASN A 17 2.48 10.87 -12.72
CA ASN A 17 3.66 11.73 -12.61
C ASN A 17 4.90 10.96 -12.12
N ALA A 18 4.84 9.63 -12.03
CA ALA A 18 5.91 8.75 -11.57
C ALA A 18 6.61 9.30 -10.31
N LYS A 19 5.86 9.71 -9.29
CA LYS A 19 6.45 10.30 -8.07
C LYS A 19 5.59 10.03 -6.84
N LEU A 20 6.19 10.29 -5.69
CA LEU A 20 5.47 10.34 -4.43
C LEU A 20 5.59 11.75 -3.85
N THR A 21 4.43 12.35 -3.55
CA THR A 21 4.33 13.69 -2.98
C THR A 21 4.10 13.62 -1.48
N LYS A 22 4.80 14.49 -0.75
CA LYS A 22 4.61 14.71 0.68
C LYS A 22 3.89 16.03 0.89
N PHE A 23 2.77 16.00 1.60
CA PHE A 23 2.10 17.16 2.16
C PHE A 23 2.41 17.24 3.64
N SER A 24 2.94 18.38 4.09
CA SER A 24 3.26 18.62 5.50
C SER A 24 2.26 19.60 6.10
N PRO A 25 1.97 19.52 7.42
CA PRO A 25 1.12 20.48 8.11
C PRO A 25 1.54 21.95 7.87
N PRO A 26 0.64 22.92 8.08
CA PRO A 26 -0.65 22.79 8.77
C PRO A 26 -1.74 22.13 7.91
N PHE A 27 -2.52 21.25 8.54
CA PHE A 27 -3.81 20.78 8.03
C PHE A 27 -4.93 21.38 8.89
N PRO A 28 -6.15 21.56 8.36
CA PRO A 28 -7.28 21.95 9.20
C PRO A 28 -7.49 20.90 10.30
N SER A 29 -7.57 21.37 11.54
CA SER A 29 -7.79 20.58 12.74
C SER A 29 -9.26 20.55 13.15
N SER A 30 -10.04 21.52 12.67
CA SER A 30 -11.48 21.64 12.90
C SER A 30 -12.17 22.39 11.76
N ALA A 31 -13.51 22.36 11.73
CA ALA A 31 -14.29 23.15 10.78
C ALA A 31 -14.07 24.67 10.92
N ALA A 32 -13.71 25.14 12.12
CA ALA A 32 -13.43 26.56 12.37
C ALA A 32 -12.23 27.09 11.57
N ASP A 33 -11.27 26.21 11.23
CA ASP A 33 -10.10 26.58 10.40
C ASP A 33 -10.48 26.91 8.94
N CYS A 34 -11.72 26.59 8.55
CA CYS A 34 -12.30 26.84 7.23
C CYS A 34 -13.52 27.79 7.32
N ASP A 35 -13.73 28.51 8.42
CA ASP A 35 -14.88 29.41 8.61
C ASP A 35 -14.66 30.76 7.90
N ASN A 36 -14.68 30.71 6.57
CA ASN A 36 -14.64 31.85 5.66
C ASN A 36 -15.56 31.59 4.46
N PRO A 37 -15.92 32.60 3.66
CA PRO A 37 -16.82 32.44 2.52
C PRO A 37 -16.39 31.38 1.50
N GLU A 38 -15.10 31.09 1.41
CA GLU A 38 -14.54 30.09 0.49
C GLU A 38 -14.57 28.66 1.05
N HIS A 39 -14.80 28.50 2.36
CA HIS A 39 -14.71 27.22 3.07
C HIS A 39 -13.36 26.51 2.92
N LEU A 40 -12.27 27.27 2.86
CA LEU A 40 -10.90 26.77 2.67
C LEU A 40 -9.97 27.21 3.81
N VAL A 41 -8.90 26.46 4.06
CA VAL A 41 -7.83 26.92 4.95
C VAL A 41 -7.12 28.14 4.36
N THR A 42 -6.81 29.13 5.19
CA THR A 42 -6.08 30.34 4.77
C THR A 42 -4.56 30.10 4.66
N THR A 43 -4.04 29.13 5.40
CA THR A 43 -2.66 28.65 5.28
C THR A 43 -2.66 27.24 4.70
N PRO A 44 -2.22 27.05 3.44
CA PRO A 44 -2.23 25.74 2.81
C PRO A 44 -1.10 24.84 3.35
N PRO A 45 -1.27 23.50 3.29
CA PRO A 45 -0.20 22.56 3.63
C PRO A 45 0.98 22.69 2.65
N VAL A 46 2.19 22.39 3.15
CA VAL A 46 3.41 22.47 2.34
C VAL A 46 3.53 21.23 1.47
N LYS A 47 3.49 21.41 0.15
CA LYS A 47 3.73 20.35 -0.84
C LYS A 47 5.22 20.22 -1.15
N SER A 48 5.76 19.02 -1.04
CA SER A 48 7.14 18.68 -1.41
C SER A 48 7.21 17.30 -2.08
N ARG A 49 8.33 17.00 -2.72
CA ARG A 49 8.57 15.67 -3.32
C ARG A 49 9.23 14.77 -2.30
N PHE A 50 8.71 13.55 -2.12
CA PHE A 50 9.35 12.53 -1.29
C PHE A 50 10.42 11.77 -2.09
N PHE A 51 10.04 11.21 -3.25
CA PHE A 51 11.00 10.71 -4.24
C PHE A 51 10.42 10.75 -5.66
N THR A 52 11.29 10.60 -6.66
CA THR A 52 10.94 10.42 -8.08
C THR A 52 11.07 8.95 -8.47
N GLY A 53 10.17 8.46 -9.32
CA GLY A 53 10.19 7.11 -9.89
C GLY A 53 11.56 6.72 -10.46
N ASN A 54 11.74 5.41 -10.61
CA ASN A 54 12.98 4.68 -10.90
C ASN A 54 13.99 4.64 -9.74
N THR A 55 13.72 5.29 -8.60
CA THR A 55 14.52 5.07 -7.38
C THR A 55 14.34 3.62 -6.91
N GLY A 56 15.41 2.81 -6.98
CA GLY A 56 15.33 1.37 -6.67
C GLY A 56 14.57 0.53 -7.71
N GLY A 57 14.45 1.02 -8.95
CA GLY A 57 13.75 0.32 -10.04
C GLY A 57 12.22 0.43 -10.01
N LEU A 58 11.65 1.21 -9.09
CA LEU A 58 10.19 1.42 -8.98
C LEU A 58 9.76 2.59 -9.86
N ALA A 59 9.23 2.32 -11.06
CA ALA A 59 8.86 3.36 -12.02
C ALA A 59 7.57 4.09 -11.64
N ILE A 60 6.51 3.35 -11.31
CA ILE A 60 5.15 3.88 -11.14
C ILE A 60 4.66 3.58 -9.71
N PRO A 61 4.88 4.49 -8.74
CA PRO A 61 4.41 4.31 -7.38
C PRO A 61 2.90 4.40 -7.31
N VAL A 62 2.25 3.38 -6.73
CA VAL A 62 0.78 3.32 -6.58
C VAL A 62 0.32 3.24 -5.14
N SER A 63 1.18 2.78 -4.24
CA SER A 63 0.83 2.55 -2.85
C SER A 63 2.02 2.72 -1.93
N ILE A 64 1.76 3.25 -0.74
CA ILE A 64 2.75 3.44 0.31
C ILE A 64 2.13 3.03 1.65
N VAL A 65 2.91 2.31 2.46
CA VAL A 65 2.56 1.98 3.84
C VAL A 65 3.76 2.18 4.73
N ARG A 66 3.51 2.60 5.97
CA ARG A 66 4.56 2.77 6.98
C ARG A 66 4.96 1.43 7.59
N VAL A 67 6.26 1.24 7.81
CA VAL A 67 6.76 0.10 8.57
C VAL A 67 6.60 0.39 10.07
N PRO A 68 5.87 -0.44 10.83
CA PRO A 68 5.67 -0.24 12.26
C PRO A 68 6.98 -0.11 13.02
N HIS A 69 7.00 0.77 14.02
CA HIS A 69 8.17 1.01 14.89
C HIS A 69 9.44 1.49 14.17
N SER A 70 9.31 1.98 12.94
CA SER A 70 10.42 2.58 12.21
C SER A 70 10.01 3.86 11.50
N LYS A 71 10.97 4.47 10.79
CA LYS A 71 10.75 5.61 9.89
C LYS A 71 10.77 5.19 8.42
N HIS A 72 10.75 3.89 8.15
CA HIS A 72 10.81 3.33 6.81
C HIS A 72 9.40 3.13 6.24
N TRP A 73 9.36 2.96 4.93
CA TRP A 73 8.16 2.84 4.13
C TRP A 73 8.29 1.66 3.19
N TYR A 74 7.20 0.92 2.99
CA TYR A 74 7.07 0.04 1.85
C TYR A 74 6.27 0.74 0.76
N VAL A 75 6.75 0.69 -0.47
CA VAL A 75 6.12 1.34 -1.63
C VAL A 75 6.00 0.32 -2.76
N ALA A 76 4.80 0.22 -3.31
CA ALA A 76 4.48 -0.68 -4.41
C ALA A 76 4.48 0.05 -5.76
N GLY A 77 4.99 -0.63 -6.77
CA GLY A 77 4.76 -0.34 -8.18
C GLY A 77 3.87 -1.39 -8.82
N VAL A 78 2.89 -0.97 -9.61
CA VAL A 78 1.89 -1.86 -10.21
C VAL A 78 2.35 -2.45 -11.55
N VAL A 79 3.10 -1.68 -12.32
CA VAL A 79 3.58 -2.02 -13.67
C VAL A 79 4.93 -1.34 -13.94
N GLY A 80 5.72 -1.94 -14.84
CA GLY A 80 6.97 -1.36 -15.34
C GLY A 80 8.17 -1.29 -14.37
N PRO A 81 8.54 -2.33 -13.59
CA PRO A 81 7.88 -3.61 -13.33
C PRO A 81 6.96 -3.55 -12.10
N ALA A 82 6.14 -4.58 -11.89
CA ALA A 82 5.47 -4.78 -10.62
C ALA A 82 6.50 -5.13 -9.53
N ILE A 83 6.53 -4.39 -8.43
CA ILE A 83 7.58 -4.50 -7.41
C ILE A 83 7.13 -3.92 -6.07
N ILE A 84 7.70 -4.38 -4.95
CA ILE A 84 7.54 -3.74 -3.64
C ILE A 84 8.92 -3.48 -3.04
N ASN A 85 9.18 -2.22 -2.70
CA ASN A 85 10.46 -1.73 -2.21
C ASN A 85 10.35 -1.11 -0.83
N GLU A 86 11.45 -1.12 -0.09
CA GLU A 86 11.62 -0.36 1.14
C GLU A 86 12.39 0.94 0.89
N TYR A 87 11.90 2.02 1.49
CA TYR A 87 12.52 3.34 1.46
C TYR A 87 12.68 3.88 2.87
N ASP A 88 13.75 4.66 3.09
CA ASP A 88 13.99 5.32 4.36
C ASP A 88 13.09 6.57 4.54
N ALA A 89 13.27 7.28 5.66
CA ALA A 89 12.50 8.48 6.00
C ALA A 89 12.68 9.66 5.02
N LYS A 90 13.68 9.59 4.14
CA LYS A 90 14.02 10.62 3.14
C LYS A 90 13.67 10.17 1.71
N GLY A 91 13.08 8.99 1.55
CA GLY A 91 12.75 8.43 0.23
C GLY A 91 13.94 7.79 -0.47
N ALA A 92 15.04 7.51 0.22
CA ALA A 92 16.16 6.77 -0.34
C ALA A 92 15.83 5.27 -0.35
N PHE A 93 16.14 4.59 -1.46
CA PHE A 93 15.95 3.15 -1.57
C PHE A 93 16.82 2.40 -0.57
N VAL A 94 16.22 1.44 0.14
CA VAL A 94 16.90 0.56 1.09
C VAL A 94 17.11 -0.81 0.47
N ARG A 95 16.03 -1.47 0.02
CA ARG A 95 16.05 -2.81 -0.58
C ARG A 95 14.73 -3.17 -1.24
N ASN A 96 14.70 -4.29 -1.98
CA ASN A 96 13.46 -4.91 -2.42
C ASN A 96 12.85 -5.72 -1.27
N ILE A 97 11.53 -5.58 -1.06
CA ILE A 97 10.74 -6.45 -0.17
C ILE A 97 10.14 -7.60 -0.97
N VAL A 98 9.59 -7.28 -2.13
CA VAL A 98 9.17 -8.25 -3.13
C VAL A 98 9.85 -7.88 -4.45
N PRO A 99 10.73 -8.74 -5.00
CA PRO A 99 11.47 -8.45 -6.23
C PRO A 99 10.57 -8.19 -7.44
N ALA A 100 11.13 -7.55 -8.47
CA ALA A 100 10.41 -7.26 -9.71
C ALA A 100 9.77 -8.51 -10.32
N ASN A 101 8.53 -8.38 -10.77
CA ASN A 101 7.71 -9.42 -11.42
C ASN A 101 7.41 -10.65 -10.55
N VAL A 102 7.76 -10.63 -9.27
CA VAL A 102 7.23 -11.58 -8.28
C VAL A 102 5.81 -11.21 -7.87
N PRO A 103 5.48 -9.95 -7.49
CA PRO A 103 4.09 -9.57 -7.35
C PRO A 103 3.50 -9.36 -8.74
N LYS A 104 2.22 -9.66 -8.92
CA LYS A 104 1.54 -9.45 -10.21
C LYS A 104 1.27 -7.97 -10.42
N ASN A 105 0.38 -7.38 -9.60
CA ASN A 105 0.00 -5.97 -9.69
C ASN A 105 -0.45 -5.47 -8.29
N PRO A 106 0.49 -5.21 -7.37
CA PRO A 106 0.17 -4.84 -6.01
C PRO A 106 -0.44 -3.43 -5.95
N LEU A 107 -1.60 -3.28 -5.30
CA LEU A 107 -2.31 -1.99 -5.19
C LEU A 107 -2.59 -1.60 -3.73
N GLY A 108 -3.16 -2.52 -2.96
CA GLY A 108 -3.39 -2.35 -1.52
C GLY A 108 -2.24 -2.92 -0.71
N MET A 109 -1.78 -2.22 0.32
CA MET A 109 -0.80 -2.75 1.27
C MET A 109 -1.11 -2.32 2.69
N ASP A 110 -0.88 -3.20 3.65
CA ASP A 110 -0.85 -2.87 5.07
C ASP A 110 0.19 -3.73 5.80
N VAL A 111 0.68 -3.27 6.96
CA VAL A 111 1.68 -3.98 7.75
C VAL A 111 1.12 -4.31 9.12
N GLY A 112 1.10 -5.59 9.45
CA GLY A 112 0.72 -6.07 10.76
C GLY A 112 1.65 -5.53 11.86
N HIS A 113 1.17 -5.51 13.11
CA HIS A 113 1.99 -5.04 14.23
C HIS A 113 3.30 -5.83 14.41
N ASP A 114 3.31 -7.09 14.00
CA ASP A 114 4.47 -7.98 13.99
C ASP A 114 5.47 -7.68 12.87
N GLY A 115 5.17 -6.70 12.00
CA GLY A 115 5.98 -6.34 10.84
C GLY A 115 5.67 -7.14 9.58
N THR A 116 4.74 -8.09 9.60
CA THR A 116 4.34 -8.83 8.40
C THR A 116 3.66 -7.89 7.41
N LEU A 117 4.18 -7.82 6.18
CA LEU A 117 3.54 -7.07 5.09
C LEU A 117 2.43 -7.92 4.49
N TYR A 118 1.26 -7.33 4.27
CA TYR A 118 0.14 -7.90 3.53
C TYR A 118 -0.15 -7.01 2.34
N TYR A 119 -0.43 -7.60 1.18
CA TYR A 119 -0.72 -6.83 -0.02
C TYR A 119 -1.74 -7.53 -0.91
N ALA A 120 -2.57 -6.72 -1.55
CA ALA A 120 -3.60 -7.12 -2.48
C ALA A 120 -3.16 -6.87 -3.92
N GLU A 121 -3.47 -7.81 -4.81
CA GLU A 121 -2.99 -7.82 -6.19
C GLU A 121 -4.15 -7.97 -7.17
N LEU A 122 -4.14 -7.17 -8.24
CA LEU A 122 -5.22 -7.17 -9.23
C LEU A 122 -5.12 -8.26 -10.31
N ASN A 123 -3.93 -8.86 -10.50
CA ASN A 123 -3.67 -9.81 -11.59
C ASN A 123 -4.14 -9.28 -12.96
N LEU A 124 -3.61 -8.12 -13.38
CA LEU A 124 -3.99 -7.50 -14.64
C LEU A 124 -3.57 -8.37 -15.82
N ASP A 125 -4.42 -8.44 -16.84
CA ASP A 125 -4.04 -8.93 -18.16
C ASP A 125 -2.88 -8.07 -18.70
N PRO A 126 -1.76 -8.67 -19.13
CA PRO A 126 -0.58 -7.91 -19.57
C PRO A 126 -0.78 -7.19 -20.91
N VAL A 127 -1.84 -7.52 -21.65
CA VAL A 127 -2.17 -6.94 -22.96
C VAL A 127 -3.31 -5.93 -22.83
N THR A 128 -4.43 -6.33 -22.24
CA THR A 128 -5.64 -5.48 -22.16
C THR A 128 -5.68 -4.62 -20.89
N PHE A 129 -4.90 -4.96 -19.87
CA PHE A 129 -4.98 -4.40 -18.51
C PHE A 129 -6.33 -4.60 -17.82
N ASP A 130 -7.18 -5.51 -18.32
CA ASP A 130 -8.37 -5.92 -17.62
C ASP A 130 -7.99 -6.67 -16.33
N THR A 131 -8.75 -6.44 -15.27
CA THR A 131 -8.53 -7.15 -14.01
C THR A 131 -8.95 -8.60 -14.14
N ARG A 132 -8.09 -9.51 -13.70
CA ARG A 132 -8.41 -10.93 -13.55
C ARG A 132 -8.58 -11.27 -12.07
N CYS A 133 -8.58 -12.56 -11.76
CA CYS A 133 -8.71 -13.04 -10.39
C CYS A 133 -7.54 -12.56 -9.56
N GLY A 134 -7.83 -11.64 -8.64
CA GLY A 134 -6.86 -11.07 -7.74
C GLY A 134 -6.54 -12.00 -6.58
N SER A 135 -5.51 -11.61 -5.82
CA SER A 135 -5.03 -12.35 -4.66
C SER A 135 -4.67 -11.41 -3.52
N VAL A 136 -4.61 -11.97 -2.31
CA VAL A 136 -3.93 -11.34 -1.18
C VAL A 136 -2.76 -12.24 -0.80
N SER A 137 -1.61 -11.61 -0.63
CA SER A 137 -0.35 -12.26 -0.31
C SER A 137 0.28 -11.60 0.91
N MET A 138 1.18 -12.31 1.58
CA MET A 138 1.96 -11.77 2.71
C MET A 138 3.46 -12.01 2.56
N VAL A 139 4.25 -11.16 3.18
CA VAL A 139 5.71 -11.30 3.34
C VAL A 139 6.03 -11.24 4.82
N ARG A 140 6.64 -12.31 5.31
CA ARG A 140 7.23 -12.36 6.65
C ARG A 140 8.70 -11.99 6.60
N PHE A 141 9.23 -11.59 7.74
CA PHE A 141 10.63 -11.24 7.90
C PHE A 141 11.29 -12.23 8.86
N ASP A 142 12.54 -12.59 8.58
CA ASP A 142 13.32 -13.40 9.51
C ASP A 142 13.84 -12.57 10.70
N LYS A 143 14.58 -13.22 11.61
CA LYS A 143 15.15 -12.56 12.80
C LYS A 143 16.15 -11.44 12.49
N HIS A 144 16.68 -11.39 11.27
CA HIS A 144 17.58 -10.34 10.78
C HIS A 144 16.82 -9.27 9.99
N GLY A 145 15.49 -9.36 9.96
CA GLY A 145 14.63 -8.47 9.21
C GLY A 145 14.70 -8.71 7.71
N GLN A 146 15.22 -9.84 7.21
CA GLN A 146 15.24 -10.13 5.77
C GLN A 146 13.86 -10.62 5.30
N PRO A 147 13.36 -10.10 4.16
CA PRO A 147 12.08 -10.55 3.62
C PRO A 147 12.19 -12.01 3.17
N GLN A 148 11.18 -12.80 3.53
CA GLN A 148 11.00 -14.16 3.04
C GLN A 148 10.17 -14.14 1.75
N PRO A 149 10.20 -15.22 0.94
CA PRO A 149 9.34 -15.33 -0.22
C PRO A 149 7.86 -15.10 0.14
N PRO A 150 7.08 -14.40 -0.71
CA PRO A 150 5.67 -14.17 -0.45
C PRO A 150 4.86 -15.47 -0.36
N VAL A 151 3.82 -15.44 0.47
CA VAL A 151 2.84 -16.53 0.59
C VAL A 151 1.46 -16.00 0.26
N THR A 152 0.80 -16.60 -0.73
CA THR A 152 -0.60 -16.28 -1.06
C THR A 152 -1.53 -16.78 0.04
N LEU A 153 -2.35 -15.88 0.57
CA LEU A 153 -3.33 -16.14 1.63
C LEU A 153 -4.72 -16.47 1.08
N GLY A 154 -5.09 -15.78 0.00
CA GLY A 154 -6.38 -15.93 -0.66
C GLY A 154 -6.26 -15.60 -2.14
N LYS A 155 -7.12 -16.23 -2.95
CA LYS A 155 -7.17 -16.07 -4.40
C LYS A 155 -8.62 -15.94 -4.86
N ASN A 156 -8.81 -15.77 -6.17
CA ASN A 156 -10.12 -15.60 -6.79
C ASN A 156 -10.89 -14.39 -6.24
N LEU A 157 -10.18 -13.31 -5.95
CA LEU A 157 -10.79 -12.09 -5.45
C LEU A 157 -11.21 -11.19 -6.61
N LEU A 158 -12.41 -10.61 -6.52
CA LEU A 158 -12.87 -9.57 -7.44
C LEU A 158 -12.25 -8.24 -7.03
N PHE A 159 -11.35 -7.72 -7.87
CA PHE A 159 -10.76 -6.38 -7.75
C PHE A 159 -10.28 -6.06 -6.31
N PRO A 160 -9.34 -6.83 -5.73
CA PRO A 160 -8.87 -6.52 -4.38
C PRO A 160 -7.94 -5.30 -4.44
N ASP A 161 -8.51 -4.13 -4.20
CA ASP A 161 -7.85 -2.82 -4.35
C ASP A 161 -7.14 -2.37 -3.06
N GLY A 162 -7.57 -2.91 -1.93
CA GLY A 162 -7.16 -2.50 -0.59
C GLY A 162 -6.99 -3.68 0.36
N VAL A 163 -6.13 -3.50 1.34
CA VAL A 163 -6.02 -4.38 2.50
C VAL A 163 -5.82 -3.52 3.74
N THR A 164 -6.43 -3.93 4.85
CA THR A 164 -6.10 -3.39 6.17
C THR A 164 -5.95 -4.52 7.17
N VAL A 165 -5.00 -4.37 8.10
CA VAL A 165 -4.65 -5.37 9.10
C VAL A 165 -4.86 -4.77 10.47
N VAL A 166 -5.82 -5.33 11.19
CA VAL A 166 -6.17 -4.89 12.54
C VAL A 166 -5.86 -5.97 13.55
N ARG A 167 -5.44 -5.57 14.76
CA ARG A 167 -5.24 -6.54 15.85
C ARG A 167 -6.59 -7.07 16.30
N SER A 168 -6.80 -8.38 16.13
CA SER A 168 -8.02 -9.07 16.58
C SER A 168 -8.31 -8.84 18.06
N SER A 169 -7.29 -8.68 18.91
CA SER A 169 -7.42 -8.39 20.33
C SER A 169 -8.13 -7.06 20.65
N ARG A 170 -8.35 -6.18 19.67
CA ARG A 170 -9.12 -4.94 19.81
C ARG A 170 -10.62 -5.15 19.64
N PHE A 171 -11.06 -6.34 19.24
CA PHE A 171 -12.45 -6.64 18.96
C PHE A 171 -12.95 -7.73 19.90
N ALA A 172 -14.15 -7.55 20.46
CA ALA A 172 -14.86 -8.57 21.21
C ALA A 172 -15.57 -9.55 20.25
N VAL A 173 -14.84 -10.10 19.28
CA VAL A 173 -15.35 -11.02 18.25
C VAL A 173 -14.61 -12.34 18.34
N ASN A 174 -15.35 -13.45 18.40
CA ASN A 174 -14.77 -14.77 18.25
C ASN A 174 -14.58 -15.11 16.76
N PHE A 175 -13.46 -14.68 16.20
CA PHE A 175 -13.14 -14.90 14.78
C PHE A 175 -13.16 -16.37 14.35
N LYS A 176 -13.02 -17.33 15.28
CA LYS A 176 -13.12 -18.78 14.99
C LYS A 176 -14.53 -19.27 14.68
N GLN A 177 -15.54 -18.47 15.00
CA GLN A 177 -16.95 -18.78 14.74
C GLN A 177 -17.51 -18.10 13.49
N LEU A 178 -16.70 -17.26 12.82
CA LEU A 178 -17.12 -16.66 11.56
C LEU A 178 -17.14 -17.76 10.48
N PRO A 179 -18.20 -17.83 9.67
CA PRO A 179 -18.21 -18.73 8.53
C PRO A 179 -17.09 -18.33 7.57
N PRO A 180 -16.51 -19.30 6.83
CA PRO A 180 -15.57 -18.98 5.77
C PRO A 180 -16.27 -18.08 4.75
N SER A 181 -15.52 -17.12 4.18
CA SER A 181 -16.00 -16.41 3.00
C SER A 181 -16.17 -17.43 1.88
N PRO A 182 -17.29 -17.42 1.12
CA PRO A 182 -17.41 -18.24 -0.06
C PRO A 182 -16.31 -17.84 -1.05
N ASP A 183 -15.62 -18.84 -1.60
CA ASP A 183 -14.68 -18.62 -2.69
C ASP A 183 -15.44 -18.39 -4.00
N LEU A 184 -14.94 -17.46 -4.82
CA LEU A 184 -15.39 -17.33 -6.20
C LEU A 184 -14.67 -18.37 -7.06
N THR A 185 -15.35 -18.83 -8.11
CA THR A 185 -14.71 -19.57 -9.19
C THR A 185 -13.88 -18.62 -10.07
N PRO A 186 -12.85 -19.11 -10.77
CA PRO A 186 -12.07 -18.26 -11.67
C PRO A 186 -12.91 -17.55 -12.74
N ALA A 187 -13.99 -18.19 -13.21
CA ALA A 187 -14.90 -17.57 -14.19
C ALA A 187 -15.63 -16.34 -13.63
N GLU A 188 -15.86 -16.29 -12.33
CA GLU A 188 -16.55 -15.19 -11.66
C GLU A 188 -15.65 -13.98 -11.38
N CYS A 189 -14.31 -14.13 -11.51
CA CYS A 189 -13.34 -13.06 -11.27
C CYS A 189 -12.46 -12.72 -12.47
N GLY A 190 -12.85 -13.12 -13.69
CA GLY A 190 -12.14 -12.75 -14.93
C GLY A 190 -10.98 -13.67 -15.33
N GLY A 191 -10.89 -14.87 -14.74
CA GLY A 191 -9.88 -15.90 -15.05
C GLY A 191 -8.59 -15.77 -14.26
N GLU A 192 -7.67 -16.74 -14.38
CA GLU A 192 -6.33 -16.68 -13.77
C GLU A 192 -5.27 -16.02 -14.67
#